data_AF-A0A973USW1-F1
#
_entry.id   AF-A0A973USW1-F1
#
_cell.length_a   1.000
_cell.length_b   1.000
_cell.length_c   1.000
_cell.angle_alpha   90.00
_cell.angle_beta   90.00
_cell.angle_gamma   90.00
#
_symmetry.space_group_name_H-M   'P 1'
#
loop_
_entity.id
_entity.type
_entity.pdbx_description
1 polymer ?
#
loop_
_entity_poly.entity_id
_entity_poly.type
_entity_poly.pdbx_seq_one_letter_code
_entity_poly.pdbx_strand_id
1 'polypeptide(L)' 'MSGLLPILLFALAGILLGGTWSLYKQGAHKGVVIAVGLFALLSAAGGVAWLMPGEA' A
#
# COMPACT_ATOMS: atom_id res chain seq x y z
N MET A 1 -3.63 15.42 -16.33
CA MET A 1 -3.96 14.95 -14.96
C MET A 1 -3.38 13.55 -14.68
N SER A 2 -2.23 13.20 -15.27
CA SER A 2 -1.69 11.84 -15.30
C SER A 2 -0.72 11.53 -14.14
N GLY A 3 -0.47 12.44 -13.20
CA GLY A 3 0.43 12.18 -12.05
C GLY A 3 -0.28 11.81 -10.74
N LEU A 4 -1.61 11.95 -10.68
CA LEU A 4 -2.34 11.85 -9.41
C LEU A 4 -2.46 10.41 -8.90
N LEU A 5 -2.58 9.46 -9.83
CA LEU A 5 -2.80 8.05 -9.53
C LEU A 5 -1.63 7.39 -8.76
N PRO A 6 -0.36 7.54 -9.18
CA PRO A 6 0.76 7.02 -8.39
C PRO A 6 0.87 7.69 -7.03
N ILE A 7 0.61 9.00 -6.93
CA ILE A 7 0.60 9.72 -5.64
C ILE A 7 -0.45 9.11 -4.69
N LEU A 8 -1.66 8.83 -5.19
CA LEU A 8 -2.72 8.17 -4.42
C LEU A 8 -2.31 6.75 -4.00
N LEU A 9 -1.70 5.97 -4.89
CA LEU A 9 -1.24 4.61 -4.59
C LEU A 9 -0.14 4.58 -3.52
N PHE A 10 0.80 5.53 -3.56
CA PHE A 10 1.82 5.66 -2.52
C PHE A 10 1.25 6.18 -1.19
N ALA A 11 0.34 7.15 -1.23
CA ALA A 11 -0.34 7.63 -0.04
C ALA A 11 -1.15 6.51 0.63
N LEU A 12 -1.90 5.73 -0.15
CA LEU A 12 -2.64 4.57 0.31
C LEU A 12 -1.71 3.51 0.89
N ALA A 13 -0.57 3.23 0.22
CA ALA A 13 0.44 2.30 0.73
C ALA A 13 0.97 2.74 2.11
N GLY A 14 1.27 4.02 2.30
CA GLY A 14 1.71 4.56 3.58
C GLY A 14 0.64 4.43 4.68
N ILE A 15 -0.61 4.74 4.37
CA ILE A 15 -1.75 4.58 5.29
C ILE A 15 -1.92 3.12 5.70
N LEU A 16 -1.89 2.19 4.73
CA LEU A 16 -2.02 0.76 4.98
C LEU A 16 -0.84 0.20 5.79
N LEU A 17 0.39 0.67 5.54
CA LEU A 17 1.56 0.29 6.35
C LEU A 17 1.40 0.77 7.80
N GLY A 18 1.01 2.02 8.00
CA GLY A 18 0.73 2.57 9.33
C GLY A 18 -0.41 1.85 10.04
N GLY A 19 -1.48 1.51 9.31
CA GLY A 19 -2.60 0.71 9.80
C GLY A 19 -2.18 -0.70 10.19
N THR A 20 -1.33 -1.35 9.39
CA THR A 20 -0.77 -2.69 9.69
C THR A 20 0.06 -2.67 10.97
N TRP A 21 0.94 -1.68 11.12
CA TRP A 21 1.75 -1.52 12.34
C TRP A 21 0.89 -1.24 13.58
N SER A 22 -0.14 -0.42 13.42
CA SER A 22 -1.12 -0.14 14.48
C SER A 22 -1.87 -1.41 14.91
N LEU A 23 -2.39 -2.19 13.95
CA LEU A 23 -3.03 -3.48 14.19
C LEU A 23 -2.10 -4.48 14.90
N TYR A 24 -0.84 -4.55 14.47
CA TYR A 24 0.17 -5.38 15.10
C TYR A 24 0.39 -4.98 16.56
N LYS A 25 0.52 -3.68 16.84
CA LYS A 25 0.68 -3.15 18.21
C LYS A 25 -0.55 -3.31 19.08
N GLN A 26 -1.75 -3.29 18.50
CA GLN A 26 -3.01 -3.54 19.20
C GLN A 26 -3.22 -5.03 19.52
N GLY A 27 -2.31 -5.92 19.10
CA GLY A 27 -2.46 -7.36 19.31
C GLY A 27 -3.61 -7.95 18.49
N ALA A 28 -3.97 -7.32 17.37
CA ALA A 28 -5.02 -7.79 16.49
C ALA A 28 -4.71 -9.20 15.96
N HIS A 29 -5.75 -9.93 15.54
CA HIS A 29 -5.58 -11.27 15.00
C HIS A 29 -4.56 -11.27 13.85
N LYS A 30 -3.55 -12.15 13.97
CA LYS A 30 -2.50 -12.36 12.97
C LYS A 30 -2.99 -12.40 11.51
N GLY A 31 -4.15 -13.02 11.23
CA GLY A 31 -4.72 -13.07 9.88
C GLY A 31 -5.07 -11.69 9.32
N VAL A 32 -5.62 -10.81 10.16
CA VAL A 32 -5.98 -9.43 9.78
C VAL A 32 -4.71 -8.60 9.52
N VAL A 33 -3.71 -8.71 10.39
CA VAL A 33 -2.43 -8.01 10.22
C VAL A 33 -1.75 -8.42 8.91
N ILE A 34 -1.73 -9.71 8.60
CA ILE A 34 -1.14 -10.22 7.35
C ILE A 34 -1.92 -9.75 6.13
N ALA A 35 -3.26 -9.82 6.16
CA ALA A 35 -4.09 -9.39 5.04
C ALA A 35 -3.90 -7.89 4.73
N VAL A 36 -3.92 -7.03 5.75
CA VAL A 36 -3.72 -5.58 5.57
C VAL A 36 -2.30 -5.27 5.10
N GLY A 37 -1.29 -5.98 5.63
CA GLY A 37 0.09 -5.88 5.16
C GLY A 37 0.24 -6.25 3.68
N LEU A 38 -0.44 -7.31 3.23
CA LEU A 38 -0.45 -7.71 1.81
C LEU A 38 -1.06 -6.61 0.91
N PHE A 39 -2.18 -6.00 1.31
CA PHE A 39 -2.74 -4.88 0.57
C PHE A 39 -1.80 -3.67 0.51
N ALA A 40 -1.09 -3.39 1.61
CA ALA A 40 -0.10 -2.33 1.64
C ALA A 40 1.02 -2.57 0.61
N LEU A 41 1.52 -3.81 0.52
CA LEU A 41 2.52 -4.22 -0.45
C LEU A 41 2.01 -4.12 -1.90
N LEU A 42 0.78 -4.56 -2.16
CA LEU A 42 0.18 -4.46 -3.50
C LEU A 42 0.00 -3.01 -3.94
N SER A 43 -0.40 -2.12 -3.03
CA SER A 43 -0.53 -0.69 -3.33
C SER A 43 0.83 -0.06 -3.64
N ALA A 44 1.87 -0.40 -2.87
CA ALA A 44 3.23 0.07 -3.14
C ALA A 44 3.74 -0.46 -4.49
N ALA A 45 3.55 -1.74 -4.78
CA ALA A 45 3.93 -2.36 -6.05
C ALA A 45 3.18 -1.73 -7.23
N GLY A 46 1.88 -1.47 -7.09
CA GLY A 46 1.09 -0.78 -8.10
C GLY A 46 1.57 0.64 -8.36
N GLY A 47 1.90 1.41 -7.30
CA GLY A 47 2.47 2.74 -7.43
C GLY A 47 3.82 2.74 -8.16
N VAL A 48 4.69 1.79 -7.82
CA VAL A 48 5.99 1.61 -8.49
C VAL A 48 5.81 1.17 -9.94
N ALA A 49 4.93 0.20 -10.22
CA ALA A 49 4.65 -0.27 -11.58
C ALA A 49 4.09 0.84 -12.47
N TRP A 50 3.32 1.78 -11.91
CA TRP A 50 2.80 2.94 -12.63
C TRP A 50 3.87 4.00 -12.91
N LEU A 51 4.92 4.07 -12.09
CA LEU A 51 6.07 4.95 -12.31
C LEU A 51 7.12 4.34 -13.24
N MET A 52 7.09 3.03 -13.50
CA MET A 52 7.96 2.43 -14.51
C MET A 52 7.56 2.97 -15.89
N PRO A 53 8.51 3.46 -16.70
CA PRO A 53 8.22 3.87 -18.07
C PRO A 53 7.87 2.62 -18.88
N GLY A 54 6.57 2.36 -19.03
CA GLY A 54 6.02 1.44 -20.01
C GLY A 54 5.55 2.25 -21.21
N GLU A 55 6.09 1.93 -22.38
CA GLU A 55 5.64 2.45 -23.67
C GLU A 55 4.12 2.28 -23.76
N ALA A 56 3.41 3.40 -23.92
CA ALA A 56 2.00 3.46 -24.27
C ALA A 56 1.84 3.49 -25.79
#